data_AF-A0A6P9DMG9-F1
#
_entry.id   AF-A0A6P9DMG9-F1
#
_cell.length_a   1.000
_cell.length_b   1.000
_cell.length_c   1.000
_cell.angle_alpha   90.00
_cell.angle_beta   90.00
_cell.angle_gamma   90.00
#
_symmetry.space_group_name_H-M   'P 1'
#
loop_
_entity.id
_entity.type
_entity.pdbx_description
1 polymer ?
#
loop_
_entity_poly.entity_id
_entity_poly.type
_entity_poly.pdbx_seq_one_letter_code
_entity_poly.pdbx_strand_id
1 'polypeptide(L)'
;MSRLRRAAQVAGGALGRPVCRRLPGLFLPATDEARASLGQRSAPTSPVSETDPTIMAAKTTRPSLRAGDASLCACSAGSFAQKSSEKKGSPSCCDEKRTMVESLYSIVAVCNNMGIGKDGKLPWPPLRNEYKHFQKMTMTTKEEGKQNVVIMGRKTWFSIPEKHRPLKNRINIVLSKELKDVPEGAHYLAKSLEEALDHLETPEMKRKVDKIWIVGGSSLYKEAMERPIYHQLFVTRIMHDFESDTFFPEIDLKKYRLLPNYTGIPVDIQEENGIQYKFEVYENII
;
A
#
# COMPACT_ATOMS: atom_id res chain seq x y z
N MET A 1 -0.78 -69.07 -41.64
CA MET A 1 0.07 -69.08 -40.42
C MET A 1 -0.09 -67.70 -39.80
N SER A 2 -0.53 -67.44 -38.57
CA SER A 2 -0.77 -68.25 -37.36
C SER A 2 -1.62 -67.39 -36.40
N ARG A 3 -2.68 -67.98 -35.83
CA ARG A 3 -3.03 -67.99 -34.38
C ARG A 3 -3.19 -66.63 -33.67
N LEU A 4 -4.20 -66.32 -32.83
CA LEU A 4 -5.10 -67.14 -32.01
C LEU A 4 -6.12 -66.19 -31.30
N ARG A 5 -7.42 -66.59 -31.23
CA ARG A 5 -8.39 -66.51 -30.09
C ARG A 5 -8.68 -65.15 -29.39
N ARG A 6 -9.85 -64.85 -28.81
CA ARG A 6 -11.23 -65.39 -28.64
C ARG A 6 -12.02 -64.19 -28.06
N ALA A 7 -13.18 -63.83 -28.61
CA ALA A 7 -14.50 -64.09 -28.02
C ALA A 7 -14.68 -63.76 -26.52
N ALA A 8 -15.50 -62.76 -26.20
CA ALA A 8 -16.79 -62.98 -25.53
C ALA A 8 -17.58 -61.66 -25.43
N GLN A 9 -18.88 -61.80 -25.61
CA GLN A 9 -19.90 -60.79 -25.75
C GLN A 9 -20.86 -60.90 -24.54
N VAL A 10 -21.75 -59.91 -24.43
CA VAL A 10 -23.09 -59.95 -23.80
C VAL A 10 -23.25 -59.21 -22.46
N ALA A 11 -23.80 -58.00 -22.63
CA ALA A 11 -25.05 -57.46 -22.09
C ALA A 11 -25.27 -57.27 -20.58
N GLY A 12 -25.68 -56.04 -20.25
CA GLY A 12 -27.06 -55.77 -19.86
C GLY A 12 -27.32 -55.63 -18.36
N GLY A 13 -27.89 -54.50 -17.96
CA GLY A 13 -28.53 -54.37 -16.64
C GLY A 13 -28.52 -52.95 -16.09
N ALA A 14 -29.65 -52.27 -16.23
CA ALA A 14 -29.93 -50.94 -15.73
C ALA A 14 -30.31 -50.91 -14.24
N LEU A 15 -30.45 -49.68 -13.72
CA LEU A 15 -31.25 -49.22 -12.57
C LEU A 15 -30.54 -49.08 -11.20
N GLY A 16 -30.69 -47.87 -10.62
CA GLY A 16 -30.57 -47.67 -9.18
C GLY A 16 -30.01 -46.31 -8.74
N ARG A 17 -30.83 -45.25 -8.77
CA ARG A 17 -30.59 -44.01 -8.00
C ARG A 17 -30.74 -44.28 -6.49
N PRO A 18 -30.02 -43.59 -5.60
CA PRO A 18 -30.48 -43.38 -4.24
C PRO A 18 -31.16 -42.01 -4.11
N VAL A 19 -32.47 -42.05 -3.87
CA VAL A 19 -33.26 -40.97 -3.26
C VAL A 19 -33.12 -41.12 -1.75
N CYS A 20 -32.66 -40.09 -1.03
CA CYS A 20 -32.81 -40.04 0.43
C CYS A 20 -33.81 -38.95 0.80
N ARG A 21 -34.77 -39.35 1.63
CA ARG A 21 -36.07 -38.72 1.89
C ARG A 21 -35.97 -37.58 2.92
N ARG A 22 -36.77 -36.52 2.70
CA ARG A 22 -37.33 -35.65 3.76
C ARG A 22 -38.50 -36.35 4.46
N LEU A 23 -38.79 -35.95 5.71
CA LEU A 23 -40.11 -35.73 6.38
C LEU A 23 -39.89 -35.69 7.91
N PRO A 24 -40.85 -35.24 8.76
CA PRO A 24 -41.70 -34.03 8.78
C PRO A 24 -41.42 -33.20 10.08
N GLY A 25 -41.73 -31.90 10.21
CA GLY A 25 -43.06 -31.31 10.38
C GLY A 25 -43.48 -31.25 11.87
N LEU A 26 -43.37 -30.07 12.51
CA LEU A 26 -44.12 -29.68 13.71
C LEU A 26 -44.37 -28.16 13.68
N PHE A 27 -45.51 -27.77 14.24
CA PHE A 27 -46.41 -26.72 13.75
C PHE A 27 -46.73 -25.75 14.91
N LEU A 28 -46.78 -24.44 14.60
CA LEU A 28 -47.48 -23.30 15.26
C LEU A 28 -47.02 -22.76 16.64
N PRO A 29 -47.48 -21.55 17.06
CA PRO A 29 -48.28 -20.53 16.34
C PRO A 29 -47.68 -19.10 16.32
N ALA A 30 -48.33 -18.26 15.53
CA ALA A 30 -48.19 -16.81 15.42
C ALA A 30 -48.79 -16.05 16.62
N THR A 31 -48.31 -14.82 16.84
CA THR A 31 -49.10 -13.71 17.39
C THR A 31 -48.83 -12.43 16.61
N ASP A 32 -49.89 -11.63 16.57
CA ASP A 32 -50.25 -10.50 15.71
C ASP A 32 -49.76 -9.14 16.25
N GLU A 33 -50.09 -8.08 15.51
CA GLU A 33 -50.06 -6.64 15.84
C GLU A 33 -48.73 -5.87 15.55
N ALA A 34 -48.68 -4.69 14.92
CA ALA A 34 -49.69 -3.70 14.57
C ALA A 34 -49.26 -2.78 13.39
N ARG A 35 -50.29 -2.42 12.62
CA ARG A 35 -50.62 -1.19 11.86
C ARG A 35 -49.74 0.09 11.92
N ALA A 36 -49.93 0.85 10.82
CA ALA A 36 -49.83 2.32 10.59
C ALA A 36 -48.47 2.85 10.11
N SER A 37 -48.33 3.80 9.18
CA SER A 37 -49.23 4.61 8.36
C SER A 37 -48.41 5.38 7.31
N LEU A 38 -49.05 5.77 6.20
CA LEU A 38 -48.59 6.72 5.18
C LEU A 38 -48.16 8.07 5.77
N GLY A 39 -47.18 8.75 5.15
CA GLY A 39 -46.89 10.16 5.48
C GLY A 39 -45.66 10.78 4.82
N GLN A 40 -45.83 11.25 3.59
CA GLN A 40 -45.34 12.49 2.95
C GLN A 40 -43.91 13.08 3.15
N ARG A 41 -43.47 13.65 2.01
CA ARG A 41 -42.30 14.50 1.70
C ARG A 41 -42.13 15.72 2.61
N SER A 42 -40.89 16.19 2.76
CA SER A 42 -40.48 17.57 2.42
C SER A 42 -38.96 17.77 2.58
N ALA A 43 -38.39 18.59 1.69
CA ALA A 43 -37.01 19.06 1.71
C ALA A 43 -36.81 20.19 2.73
N PRO A 44 -35.56 20.55 3.04
CA PRO A 44 -35.24 21.93 3.39
C PRO A 44 -34.26 22.58 2.41
N THR A 45 -34.62 23.82 2.13
CA THR A 45 -34.01 24.88 1.34
C THR A 45 -32.72 25.42 1.93
N SER A 46 -31.81 25.84 1.04
CA SER A 46 -30.69 26.74 1.30
C SER A 46 -31.17 28.15 1.74
N PRO A 47 -30.27 28.94 2.34
CA PRO A 47 -30.19 30.35 1.95
C PRO A 47 -28.77 30.76 1.54
N VAL A 48 -28.77 31.60 0.51
CA VAL A 48 -27.68 32.40 -0.04
C VAL A 48 -27.49 33.64 0.83
N SER A 49 -26.25 34.11 0.99
CA SER A 49 -25.99 35.53 1.23
C SER A 49 -24.67 35.94 0.59
N GLU A 50 -24.80 36.77 -0.43
CA GLU A 50 -23.74 37.58 -1.06
C GLU A 50 -23.16 38.59 -0.07
N THR A 51 -21.90 38.96 -0.26
CA THR A 51 -21.42 40.37 -0.29
C THR A 51 -19.93 40.41 -0.60
N ASP A 52 -19.60 41.04 -1.73
CA ASP A 52 -18.32 41.68 -2.08
C ASP A 52 -18.64 43.19 -2.13
N PRO A 53 -17.77 44.14 -1.72
CA PRO A 53 -16.82 44.71 -2.70
C PRO A 53 -15.48 45.28 -2.14
N THR A 54 -14.39 44.92 -2.84
CA THR A 54 -13.41 45.82 -3.53
C THR A 54 -12.37 46.72 -2.78
N ILE A 55 -11.18 46.78 -3.41
CA ILE A 55 -10.12 47.83 -3.53
C ILE A 55 -9.03 47.97 -2.44
N MET A 56 -7.78 47.67 -2.80
CA MET A 56 -6.69 48.67 -2.96
C MET A 56 -5.39 48.02 -3.46
N ALA A 57 -4.86 48.57 -4.54
CA ALA A 57 -3.50 48.35 -5.02
C ALA A 57 -2.53 49.34 -4.35
N ALA A 58 -1.29 48.92 -4.08
CA ALA A 58 -0.18 49.86 -3.95
C ALA A 58 1.15 49.18 -4.35
N LYS A 59 1.76 49.75 -5.40
CA LYS A 59 3.20 49.71 -5.70
C LYS A 59 3.99 50.22 -4.48
N THR A 60 5.29 49.91 -4.39
CA THR A 60 6.39 50.91 -4.32
C THR A 60 7.76 50.24 -4.07
N THR A 61 8.64 50.42 -5.07
CA THR A 61 10.12 50.54 -5.13
C THR A 61 11.11 49.77 -4.22
N ARG A 62 12.16 49.31 -4.90
CA ARG A 62 13.54 49.04 -4.42
C ARG A 62 14.17 50.23 -3.69
N PRO A 63 15.27 49.98 -2.96
CA PRO A 63 16.52 50.58 -3.42
C PRO A 63 17.72 49.61 -3.43
N SER A 64 18.69 49.98 -4.28
CA SER A 64 20.04 49.44 -4.44
C SER A 64 21.04 50.08 -3.46
N LEU A 65 22.11 49.36 -3.09
CA LEU A 65 23.46 49.85 -2.70
C LEU A 65 24.43 48.65 -2.90
N ARG A 66 25.34 48.67 -3.90
CA ARG A 66 26.79 49.05 -3.85
C ARG A 66 27.54 48.46 -2.65
N ALA A 67 28.47 47.50 -2.80
CA ALA A 67 29.84 47.53 -3.38
C ALA A 67 30.92 48.07 -2.41
N GLY A 68 31.99 47.30 -2.23
CA GLY A 68 33.21 47.57 -1.43
C GLY A 68 33.37 46.55 -0.29
N ASP A 69 34.49 45.88 -0.02
CA ASP A 69 35.84 45.95 -0.57
C ASP A 69 36.55 44.61 -0.35
N ALA A 70 37.43 44.27 -1.29
CA ALA A 70 38.44 43.24 -1.14
C ALA A 70 39.57 43.75 -0.24
N SER A 71 40.07 42.90 0.66
CA SER A 71 41.35 43.12 1.33
C SER A 71 42.31 41.96 1.04
N LEU A 72 43.48 42.35 0.56
CA LEU A 72 44.69 41.59 0.25
C LEU A 72 45.22 40.87 1.50
N CYS A 73 45.64 39.60 1.41
CA CYS A 73 46.97 39.12 0.99
C CYS A 73 48.15 39.73 1.79
N ALA A 74 48.82 38.92 2.64
CA ALA A 74 50.21 38.47 2.42
C ALA A 74 50.90 37.89 3.69
N CYS A 75 51.85 36.98 3.41
CA CYS A 75 52.98 36.50 4.22
C CYS A 75 52.68 35.40 5.27
N SER A 76 53.42 34.28 5.36
CA SER A 76 54.81 34.05 4.95
C SER A 76 55.08 32.56 4.74
N ALA A 77 55.98 32.28 3.80
CA ALA A 77 56.60 30.97 3.60
C ALA A 77 57.45 30.55 4.80
N GLY A 78 57.36 29.28 5.17
CA GLY A 78 58.25 28.61 6.10
C GLY A 78 58.41 27.15 5.66
N SER A 79 59.51 26.88 4.97
CA SER A 79 59.92 25.56 4.50
C SER A 79 60.60 24.80 5.64
N PHE A 80 60.18 23.58 5.94
CA PHE A 80 61.07 22.58 6.54
C PHE A 80 60.62 21.16 6.23
N ALA A 81 61.57 20.35 5.76
CA ALA A 81 61.37 19.03 5.21
C ALA A 81 61.33 17.92 6.27
N GLN A 82 60.58 16.87 5.91
CA GLN A 82 60.73 15.45 6.23
C GLN A 82 60.87 14.99 7.70
N LYS A 83 59.84 14.27 8.16
CA LYS A 83 60.05 12.91 8.70
C LYS A 83 58.82 12.03 8.50
N SER A 84 59.03 10.96 7.74
CA SER A 84 58.17 9.80 7.61
C SER A 84 57.95 9.14 8.97
N SER A 85 56.69 9.01 9.39
CA SER A 85 56.28 7.98 10.32
C SER A 85 54.89 7.49 9.91
N GLU A 86 54.81 6.18 9.67
CA GLU A 86 53.58 5.44 9.38
C GLU A 86 52.57 5.66 10.52
N LYS A 87 51.54 6.45 10.26
CA LYS A 87 50.33 6.43 11.08
C LYS A 87 49.34 5.47 10.45
N LYS A 88 49.18 4.33 11.12
CA LYS A 88 48.09 3.37 10.96
C LYS A 88 46.78 4.12 10.75
N GLY A 89 46.20 3.97 9.56
CA GLY A 89 44.86 4.45 9.25
C GLY A 89 43.88 3.81 10.23
N SER A 90 43.25 4.67 11.02
CA SER A 90 42.07 4.38 11.82
C SER A 90 40.99 3.71 10.96
N PRO A 91 40.20 2.78 11.51
CA PRO A 91 39.02 2.28 10.79
C PRO A 91 38.13 3.49 10.55
N SER A 92 37.79 3.76 9.29
CA SER A 92 36.77 4.75 8.96
C SER A 92 35.53 4.38 9.74
N CYS A 93 35.07 5.30 10.60
CA CYS A 93 33.73 5.25 11.15
C CYS A 93 32.79 5.10 9.94
N CYS A 94 32.27 3.90 9.74
CA CYS A 94 31.09 3.72 8.92
C CYS A 94 30.02 4.45 9.71
N ASP A 95 29.78 5.72 9.37
CA ASP A 95 28.56 6.41 9.78
C ASP A 95 27.42 5.48 9.37
N GLU A 96 26.83 4.80 10.34
CA GLU A 96 25.51 4.20 10.19
C GLU A 96 24.59 5.36 9.87
N LYS A 97 24.41 5.63 8.57
CA LYS A 97 23.37 6.53 8.07
C LYS A 97 22.06 5.97 8.58
N ARG A 98 21.60 6.53 9.70
CA ARG A 98 20.29 6.25 10.23
C ARG A 98 19.31 6.99 9.33
N THR A 99 18.57 6.24 8.53
CA THR A 99 17.40 6.72 7.79
C THR A 99 16.48 7.45 8.78
N MET A 100 16.28 8.74 8.53
CA MET A 100 15.38 9.68 9.20
C MET A 100 13.89 9.49 8.83
N VAL A 101 13.50 8.46 8.05
CA VAL A 101 12.08 8.14 7.83
C VAL A 101 11.42 7.74 9.14
N GLU A 102 10.51 8.59 9.61
CA GLU A 102 9.84 8.43 10.91
C GLU A 102 8.64 7.46 10.86
N SER A 103 8.05 7.25 9.68
CA SER A 103 6.79 6.49 9.54
C SER A 103 6.67 5.77 8.21
N LEU A 104 6.16 4.54 8.26
CA LEU A 104 5.73 3.74 7.11
C LEU A 104 4.25 3.37 7.21
N TYR A 105 3.64 3.17 6.05
CA TYR A 105 2.26 2.70 5.94
C TYR A 105 2.23 1.49 5.01
N SER A 106 1.79 0.32 5.46
CA SER A 106 1.53 -0.81 4.56
C SER A 106 0.05 -0.86 4.23
N ILE A 107 -0.30 -1.20 2.98
CA ILE A 107 -1.69 -1.50 2.61
C ILE A 107 -1.75 -2.82 1.86
N VAL A 108 -2.62 -3.72 2.30
CA VAL A 108 -2.69 -5.09 1.78
C VAL A 108 -4.12 -5.62 1.88
N ALA A 109 -4.53 -6.41 0.90
CA ALA A 109 -5.68 -7.29 1.02
C ALA A 109 -5.19 -8.72 1.24
N VAL A 110 -5.78 -9.43 2.21
CA VAL A 110 -5.34 -10.78 2.62
C VAL A 110 -6.55 -11.70 2.78
N CYS A 111 -6.43 -12.94 2.30
CA CYS A 111 -7.38 -14.02 2.61
C CYS A 111 -7.33 -14.43 4.09
N ASN A 112 -8.28 -15.24 4.53
CA ASN A 112 -8.27 -15.86 5.86
C ASN A 112 -6.99 -16.68 6.11
N ASN A 113 -6.49 -17.40 5.10
CA ASN A 113 -5.22 -18.11 5.13
C ASN A 113 -3.97 -17.22 4.95
N MET A 114 -4.08 -15.90 5.10
CA MET A 114 -3.01 -14.90 4.89
C MET A 114 -2.48 -14.81 3.45
N GLY A 115 -3.17 -15.44 2.49
CA GLY A 115 -2.81 -15.40 1.07
C GLY A 115 -3.00 -14.01 0.45
N ILE A 116 -2.02 -13.59 -0.37
CA ILE A 116 -2.03 -12.31 -1.10
C ILE A 116 -1.78 -12.46 -2.60
N GLY A 117 -1.35 -13.64 -3.04
CA GLY A 117 -0.98 -13.88 -4.42
C GLY A 117 -1.03 -15.35 -4.79
N LYS A 118 -1.37 -15.61 -6.06
CA LYS A 118 -1.31 -16.90 -6.73
C LYS A 118 -0.89 -16.69 -8.18
N ASP A 119 0.17 -17.35 -8.61
CA ASP A 119 0.70 -17.30 -9.99
C ASP A 119 0.90 -15.87 -10.52
N GLY A 120 1.37 -14.97 -9.64
CA GLY A 120 1.63 -13.56 -9.97
C GLY A 120 0.37 -12.69 -10.12
N LYS A 121 -0.80 -13.18 -9.67
CA LYS A 121 -2.07 -12.44 -9.66
C LYS A 121 -2.69 -12.46 -8.27
N LEU A 122 -3.76 -11.69 -8.08
CA LEU A 122 -4.56 -11.76 -6.87
C LEU A 122 -5.31 -13.11 -6.82
N PRO A 123 -5.44 -13.77 -5.66
CA PRO A 123 -6.12 -15.06 -5.54
C PRO A 123 -7.64 -15.00 -5.79
N TRP A 124 -8.23 -13.82 -5.60
CA TRP A 124 -9.67 -13.58 -5.75
C TRP A 124 -10.02 -12.83 -7.04
N PRO A 125 -11.28 -12.93 -7.50
CA PRO A 125 -11.80 -12.09 -8.59
C PRO A 125 -11.65 -10.59 -8.28
N PRO A 126 -11.58 -9.71 -9.31
CA PRO A 126 -11.45 -8.27 -9.10
C PRO A 126 -12.55 -7.69 -8.19
N LEU A 127 -12.14 -7.02 -7.11
CA LEU A 127 -13.02 -6.32 -6.17
C LEU A 127 -12.84 -4.80 -6.36
N ARG A 128 -13.71 -4.19 -7.18
CA ARG A 128 -13.59 -2.79 -7.62
C ARG A 128 -13.64 -1.80 -6.47
N ASN A 129 -14.50 -2.04 -5.47
CA ASN A 129 -14.60 -1.15 -4.32
C ASN A 129 -13.40 -1.27 -3.38
N GLU A 130 -12.77 -2.45 -3.30
CA GLU A 130 -11.49 -2.64 -2.63
C GLU A 130 -10.37 -1.86 -3.35
N TYR A 131 -10.30 -1.93 -4.69
CA TYR A 131 -9.34 -1.14 -5.45
C TYR A 131 -9.54 0.37 -5.29
N LYS A 132 -10.78 0.85 -5.19
CA LYS A 132 -11.07 2.26 -4.87
C LYS A 132 -10.57 2.62 -3.48
N HIS A 133 -10.72 1.74 -2.50
CA HIS A 133 -10.15 1.93 -1.17
C HIS A 133 -8.62 2.04 -1.24
N PHE A 134 -7.95 1.07 -1.86
CA PHE A 134 -6.49 1.11 -2.09
C PHE A 134 -6.04 2.41 -2.78
N GLN A 135 -6.74 2.80 -3.85
CA GLN A 135 -6.46 4.03 -4.58
C GLN A 135 -6.61 5.27 -3.68
N LYS A 136 -7.73 5.38 -2.97
CA LYS A 136 -8.02 6.51 -2.07
C LYS A 136 -6.93 6.62 -1.00
N MET A 137 -6.66 5.53 -0.28
CA MET A 137 -5.67 5.53 0.81
C MET A 137 -4.27 5.92 0.33
N THR A 138 -3.83 5.34 -0.79
CA THR A 138 -2.49 5.62 -1.31
C THR A 138 -2.37 6.94 -2.05
N MET A 139 -3.46 7.55 -2.54
CA MET A 139 -3.42 8.86 -3.22
C MET A 139 -3.64 10.05 -2.29
N THR A 140 -4.46 9.93 -1.25
CA THR A 140 -4.82 11.09 -0.41
C THR A 140 -3.63 11.57 0.40
N THR A 141 -3.27 12.84 0.21
CA THR A 141 -2.24 13.53 0.98
C THR A 141 -2.86 14.41 2.08
N LYS A 142 -2.10 14.65 3.15
CA LYS A 142 -2.40 15.64 4.19
C LYS A 142 -1.97 17.04 3.76
N GLU A 143 -0.85 17.13 3.07
CA GLU A 143 -0.27 18.39 2.61
C GLU A 143 -0.63 18.65 1.14
N GLU A 144 -1.07 19.87 0.86
CA GLU A 144 -1.38 20.32 -0.50
C GLU A 144 -0.10 20.45 -1.34
N GLY A 145 -0.16 20.03 -2.60
CA GLY A 145 0.99 20.08 -3.52
C GLY A 145 2.01 18.94 -3.36
N LYS A 146 1.90 18.13 -2.31
CA LYS A 146 2.70 16.91 -2.14
C LYS A 146 2.03 15.69 -2.78
N GLN A 147 2.80 14.63 -2.95
CA GLN A 147 2.35 13.33 -3.43
C GLN A 147 2.75 12.23 -2.44
N ASN A 148 1.95 11.18 -2.38
CA ASN A 148 2.36 9.95 -1.70
C ASN A 148 3.29 9.11 -2.60
N VAL A 149 4.14 8.33 -1.95
CA VAL A 149 5.02 7.35 -2.59
C VAL A 149 4.42 5.97 -2.39
N VAL A 150 4.48 5.14 -3.43
CA VAL A 150 4.20 3.71 -3.36
C VAL A 150 5.47 2.93 -3.70
N ILE A 151 5.92 2.12 -2.76
CA ILE A 151 7.08 1.23 -2.88
C ILE A 151 6.58 -0.19 -3.05
N MET A 152 7.06 -0.86 -4.10
CA MET A 152 6.69 -2.24 -4.38
C MET A 152 7.83 -3.07 -4.95
N GLY A 153 7.78 -4.38 -4.72
CA GLY A 153 8.70 -5.33 -5.36
C GLY A 153 8.42 -5.53 -6.85
N ARG A 154 9.43 -5.96 -7.60
CA ARG A 154 9.34 -6.25 -9.04
C ARG A 154 8.12 -7.09 -9.45
N LYS A 155 7.83 -8.18 -8.72
CA LYS A 155 6.70 -9.08 -9.07
C LYS A 155 5.35 -8.36 -8.94
N THR A 156 5.19 -7.54 -7.90
CA THR A 156 3.99 -6.70 -7.70
C THR A 156 3.85 -5.66 -8.80
N TRP A 157 4.94 -5.03 -9.23
CA TRP A 157 4.90 -4.11 -10.37
C TRP A 157 4.35 -4.80 -11.63
N PHE A 158 4.86 -6.00 -11.94
CA PHE A 158 4.44 -6.72 -13.14
C PHE A 158 3.05 -7.37 -13.05
N SER A 159 2.49 -7.57 -11.86
CA SER A 159 1.12 -8.06 -11.69
C SER A 159 0.05 -6.99 -11.94
N ILE A 160 0.39 -5.71 -11.80
CA ILE A 160 -0.51 -4.59 -12.10
C ILE A 160 -0.68 -4.50 -13.63
N PRO A 161 -1.93 -4.49 -14.15
CA PRO A 161 -2.17 -4.33 -15.59
C PRO A 161 -1.52 -3.06 -16.14
N GLU A 162 -0.90 -3.15 -17.33
CA GLU A 162 -0.16 -2.05 -17.96
C GLU A 162 -0.93 -0.73 -18.04
N LYS A 163 -2.22 -0.78 -18.37
CA LYS A 163 -3.10 0.41 -18.41
C LYS A 163 -3.24 1.16 -17.06
N HIS A 164 -2.87 0.51 -15.96
CA HIS A 164 -2.88 1.07 -14.61
C HIS A 164 -1.46 1.34 -14.08
N ARG A 165 -0.41 1.14 -14.91
CA ARG A 165 0.98 1.49 -14.58
C ARG A 165 1.36 2.81 -15.29
N PRO A 166 2.05 3.73 -14.60
CA PRO A 166 2.21 3.78 -13.15
C PRO A 166 0.86 3.99 -12.43
N LEU A 167 0.84 3.69 -11.13
CA LEU A 167 -0.27 4.09 -10.29
C LEU A 167 -0.35 5.62 -10.27
N LYS A 168 -1.32 6.18 -11.01
CA LYS A 168 -1.47 7.63 -11.24
C LYS A 168 -1.48 8.44 -9.94
N ASN A 169 -0.97 9.67 -10.01
CA ASN A 169 -0.91 10.66 -8.93
C ASN A 169 -0.09 10.23 -7.69
N ARG A 170 0.77 9.23 -7.84
CA ARG A 170 1.71 8.74 -6.82
C ARG A 170 3.08 8.58 -7.42
N ILE A 171 4.11 8.77 -6.61
CA ILE A 171 5.48 8.45 -6.99
C ILE A 171 5.64 6.93 -6.84
N ASN A 172 5.98 6.24 -7.93
CA ASN A 172 6.09 4.78 -7.97
C ASN A 172 7.56 4.36 -7.94
N ILE A 173 7.96 3.64 -6.89
CA ILE A 173 9.30 3.09 -6.71
C ILE A 173 9.22 1.57 -6.80
N VAL A 174 9.99 0.99 -7.73
CA VAL A 174 10.10 -0.46 -7.89
C VAL A 174 11.39 -0.95 -7.25
N LEU A 175 11.31 -2.00 -6.44
CA LEU A 175 12.46 -2.66 -5.85
C LEU A 175 12.86 -3.88 -6.68
N SER A 176 14.10 -3.88 -7.17
CA SER A 176 14.66 -5.04 -7.87
C SER A 176 16.18 -5.05 -7.85
N LYS A 177 16.76 -6.20 -7.47
CA LYS A 177 18.20 -6.45 -7.60
C LYS A 177 18.61 -6.69 -9.06
N GLU A 178 17.71 -7.28 -9.85
CA GLU A 178 17.98 -7.77 -11.21
C GLU A 178 17.78 -6.72 -12.32
N LEU A 179 16.78 -5.83 -12.18
CA LEU A 179 16.55 -4.79 -13.19
C LEU A 179 17.73 -3.82 -13.23
N LYS A 180 18.18 -3.46 -14.44
CA LYS A 180 19.27 -2.51 -14.66
C LYS A 180 18.74 -1.08 -14.77
N ASP A 181 17.57 -0.93 -15.37
CA ASP A 181 16.93 0.35 -15.66
C ASP A 181 15.55 0.43 -15.02
N VAL A 182 15.08 1.66 -14.79
CA VAL A 182 13.73 1.93 -14.29
C VAL A 182 12.72 1.30 -15.25
N PRO A 183 11.83 0.40 -14.78
CA PRO A 183 10.85 -0.24 -15.66
C PRO A 183 9.89 0.81 -16.22
N GLU A 184 9.43 0.59 -17.46
CA GLU A 184 8.59 1.54 -18.19
C GLU A 184 7.41 2.05 -17.34
N GLY A 185 7.30 3.37 -17.24
CA GLY A 185 6.26 4.07 -16.48
C GLY A 185 6.54 4.24 -14.98
N ALA A 186 7.45 3.48 -14.37
CA ALA A 186 7.87 3.74 -12.99
C ALA A 186 8.70 5.04 -12.90
N HIS A 187 8.73 5.64 -11.72
CA HIS A 187 9.49 6.88 -11.50
C HIS A 187 10.92 6.58 -11.06
N TYR A 188 11.09 5.57 -10.19
CA TYR A 188 12.38 5.19 -9.64
C TYR A 188 12.54 3.67 -9.53
N LEU A 189 13.80 3.22 -9.57
CA LEU A 189 14.23 1.87 -9.29
C LEU A 189 15.23 1.92 -8.13
N ALA A 190 15.07 1.06 -7.14
CA ALA A 190 16.03 0.87 -6.05
C ALA A 190 16.34 -0.63 -5.85
N LYS A 191 17.51 -0.95 -5.30
CA LYS A 191 17.96 -2.33 -5.06
C LYS A 191 17.49 -2.89 -3.72
N SER A 192 17.11 -2.03 -2.78
CA SER A 192 16.60 -2.38 -1.45
C SER A 192 15.57 -1.35 -0.95
N LEU A 193 14.83 -1.69 0.11
CA LEU A 193 13.98 -0.71 0.80
C LEU A 193 14.84 0.43 1.36
N GLU A 194 15.98 0.11 1.95
CA GLU A 194 16.92 1.10 2.51
C GLU A 194 17.32 2.15 1.48
N GLU A 195 17.75 1.74 0.28
CA GLU A 195 18.11 2.67 -0.80
C GLU A 195 16.93 3.54 -1.24
N ALA A 196 15.72 2.99 -1.27
CA ALA A 196 14.52 3.75 -1.57
C ALA A 196 14.23 4.80 -0.49
N LEU A 197 14.37 4.44 0.80
CA LEU A 197 14.16 5.38 1.91
C LEU A 197 15.24 6.46 1.93
N ASP A 198 16.51 6.11 1.71
CA ASP A 198 17.63 7.07 1.56
C ASP A 198 17.35 8.09 0.44
N HIS A 199 16.86 7.61 -0.71
CA HIS A 199 16.49 8.50 -1.81
C HIS A 199 15.36 9.47 -1.44
N LEU A 200 14.37 8.98 -0.69
CA LEU A 200 13.24 9.78 -0.20
C LEU A 200 13.65 10.82 0.84
N GLU A 201 14.81 10.64 1.47
CA GLU A 201 15.35 11.60 2.43
C GLU A 201 16.11 12.77 1.81
N THR A 202 16.37 12.72 0.51
CA THR A 202 17.00 13.84 -0.19
C THR A 202 16.14 15.11 -0.05
N PRO A 203 16.75 16.32 0.01
CA PRO A 203 15.99 17.56 0.17
C PRO A 203 14.92 17.78 -0.91
N GLU A 204 15.16 17.29 -2.13
CA GLU A 204 14.19 17.33 -3.21
C GLU A 204 12.95 16.48 -2.90
N MET A 205 13.15 15.23 -2.49
CA MET A 205 12.06 14.30 -2.22
C MET A 205 11.28 14.67 -0.97
N LYS A 206 11.94 15.14 0.10
CA LYS A 206 11.26 15.64 1.32
C LYS A 206 10.26 16.78 1.05
N ARG A 207 10.50 17.60 0.01
CA ARG A 207 9.56 18.66 -0.39
C ARG A 207 8.38 18.14 -1.20
N LYS A 208 8.53 17.01 -1.89
CA LYS A 208 7.52 16.42 -2.78
C LYS A 208 6.66 15.36 -2.10
N VAL A 209 7.18 14.69 -1.07
CA VAL A 209 6.59 13.47 -0.51
C VAL A 209 5.87 13.75 0.80
N ASP A 210 4.62 13.26 0.90
CA ASP A 210 3.83 13.25 2.14
C ASP A 210 3.98 11.89 2.86
N LYS A 211 3.31 10.83 2.38
CA LYS A 211 3.40 9.49 2.98
C LYS A 211 4.13 8.48 2.12
N ILE A 212 4.78 7.51 2.78
CA ILE A 212 5.44 6.37 2.14
C ILE A 212 4.59 5.12 2.36
N TRP A 213 4.04 4.58 1.27
CA TRP A 213 3.21 3.38 1.26
C TRP A 213 3.96 2.17 0.74
N ILE A 214 4.01 1.12 1.55
CA ILE A 214 4.43 -0.22 1.14
C ILE A 214 3.21 -0.95 0.58
N VAL A 215 3.26 -1.31 -0.71
CA VAL A 215 2.15 -1.97 -1.41
C VAL A 215 2.50 -3.40 -1.85
N GLY A 216 3.55 -3.97 -1.25
CA GLY A 216 3.92 -5.38 -1.33
C GLY A 216 5.12 -5.69 -2.24
N GLY A 217 5.50 -6.95 -2.42
CA GLY A 217 4.86 -8.17 -1.91
C GLY A 217 5.41 -8.66 -0.57
N SER A 218 5.24 -9.96 -0.31
CA SER A 218 5.52 -10.65 0.96
C SER A 218 6.84 -10.26 1.62
N SER A 219 7.97 -10.34 0.90
CA SER A 219 9.29 -10.02 1.45
C SER A 219 9.42 -8.55 1.88
N LEU A 220 8.84 -7.63 1.10
CA LEU A 220 8.89 -6.20 1.38
C LEU A 220 8.01 -5.85 2.58
N TYR A 221 6.83 -6.47 2.71
CA TYR A 221 6.00 -6.32 3.90
C TYR A 221 6.73 -6.78 5.16
N LYS A 222 7.38 -7.95 5.10
CA LYS A 222 8.15 -8.48 6.21
C LYS A 222 9.28 -7.53 6.60
N GLU A 223 10.10 -7.10 5.64
CA GLU A 223 11.20 -6.16 5.87
C GLU A 223 10.72 -4.85 6.49
N ALA A 224 9.60 -4.29 6.01
CA ALA A 224 9.03 -3.06 6.57
C ALA A 224 8.53 -3.24 8.01
N MET A 225 7.84 -4.35 8.30
CA MET A 225 7.28 -4.66 9.63
C MET A 225 8.35 -4.95 10.70
N GLU A 226 9.56 -5.32 10.28
CA GLU A 226 10.70 -5.57 11.17
C GLU A 226 11.46 -4.28 11.54
N ARG A 227 11.17 -3.14 10.89
CA ARG A 227 11.86 -1.88 11.18
C ARG A 227 11.38 -1.26 12.51
N PRO A 228 12.29 -0.70 13.32
CA PRO A 228 11.96 -0.06 14.60
C PRO A 228 11.51 1.41 14.41
N ILE A 229 10.50 1.62 13.55
CA ILE A 229 9.90 2.94 13.27
C ILE A 229 8.38 2.85 13.34
N TYR A 230 7.69 3.98 13.31
CA TYR A 230 6.23 3.98 13.31
C TYR A 230 5.68 3.29 12.06
N HIS A 231 4.76 2.34 12.25
CA HIS A 231 4.21 1.55 11.16
C HIS A 231 2.72 1.29 11.37
N GLN A 232 1.91 1.75 10.41
CA GLN A 232 0.50 1.36 10.32
C GLN A 232 0.27 0.35 9.20
N LEU A 233 -0.55 -0.67 9.47
CA LEU A 233 -0.95 -1.68 8.49
C LEU A 233 -2.44 -1.50 8.19
N PHE A 234 -2.77 -1.17 6.95
CA PHE A 234 -4.12 -1.11 6.40
C PHE A 234 -4.42 -2.46 5.75
N VAL A 235 -5.26 -3.26 6.41
CA VAL A 235 -5.49 -4.66 6.04
C VAL A 235 -6.94 -4.82 5.62
N THR A 236 -7.17 -5.08 4.34
CA THR A 236 -8.46 -5.60 3.87
C THR A 236 -8.50 -7.10 4.17
N ARG A 237 -9.33 -7.53 5.13
CA ARG A 237 -9.58 -8.95 5.41
C ARG A 237 -10.61 -9.50 4.44
N ILE A 238 -10.15 -10.26 3.44
CA ILE A 238 -11.00 -11.04 2.54
C ILE A 238 -11.48 -12.26 3.32
N MET A 239 -12.78 -12.31 3.63
CA MET A 239 -13.39 -13.31 4.51
C MET A 239 -13.68 -14.63 3.76
N HIS A 240 -12.72 -15.08 2.97
CA HIS A 240 -12.79 -16.31 2.18
C HIS A 240 -11.37 -16.89 2.01
N ASP A 241 -11.27 -18.22 1.95
CA ASP A 241 -10.02 -18.91 1.63
C ASP A 241 -9.85 -19.04 0.12
N PHE A 242 -8.71 -18.58 -0.39
CA PHE A 242 -8.31 -18.81 -1.77
C PHE A 242 -6.96 -19.50 -1.80
N GLU A 243 -6.78 -20.40 -2.77
CA GLU A 243 -5.48 -21.02 -2.99
C GLU A 243 -4.43 -19.93 -3.30
N SER A 244 -3.32 -19.96 -2.56
CA SER A 244 -2.30 -18.92 -2.60
C SER A 244 -0.90 -19.54 -2.55
N ASP A 245 0.06 -18.90 -3.21
CA ASP A 245 1.49 -19.26 -3.17
C ASP A 245 2.35 -18.18 -2.52
N THR A 246 1.75 -17.00 -2.29
CA THR A 246 2.40 -15.83 -1.71
C THR A 246 1.56 -15.36 -0.54
N PHE A 247 2.18 -15.19 0.62
CA PHE A 247 1.49 -14.92 1.88
C PHE A 247 1.98 -13.63 2.53
N PHE A 248 1.08 -12.93 3.20
CA PHE A 248 1.44 -11.81 4.08
C PHE A 248 2.06 -12.36 5.37
N PRO A 249 3.11 -11.73 5.93
CA PRO A 249 3.65 -12.11 7.23
C PRO A 249 2.58 -12.01 8.32
N GLU A 250 2.65 -12.88 9.33
CA GLU A 250 1.73 -12.82 10.48
C GLU A 250 1.86 -11.49 11.23
N ILE A 251 0.71 -10.94 11.66
CA ILE A 251 0.66 -9.72 12.47
C ILE A 251 0.78 -10.13 13.93
N ASP A 252 1.97 -9.93 14.52
CA ASP A 252 2.20 -10.19 15.94
C ASP A 252 1.42 -9.18 16.80
N LEU A 253 0.36 -9.65 17.45
CA LEU A 253 -0.50 -8.81 18.30
C LEU A 253 0.17 -8.31 19.59
N LYS A 254 1.38 -8.80 19.91
CA LYS A 254 2.22 -8.22 20.96
C LYS A 254 2.97 -6.98 20.48
N LYS A 255 3.17 -6.86 19.15
CA LYS A 255 3.85 -5.74 18.49
C LYS A 255 2.89 -4.81 17.79
N TYR A 256 1.68 -5.25 17.47
CA TYR A 256 0.66 -4.47 16.77
C TYR A 256 -0.66 -4.53 17.53
N ARG A 257 -1.32 -3.38 17.63
CA ARG A 257 -2.70 -3.28 18.12
C ARG A 257 -3.66 -2.98 16.98
N LEU A 258 -4.83 -3.59 17.02
CA LEU A 258 -5.94 -3.26 16.12
C LEU A 258 -6.60 -1.96 16.62
N LEU A 259 -6.80 -1.00 15.72
CA LEU A 259 -7.55 0.21 16.01
C LEU A 259 -9.05 -0.07 15.89
N PRO A 260 -9.89 0.39 16.85
CA PRO A 260 -11.33 0.16 16.81
C PRO A 260 -12.02 0.90 15.65
N ASN A 261 -11.45 2.02 15.22
CA ASN A 261 -11.87 2.78 14.06
C ASN A 261 -10.70 3.59 13.48
N TYR A 262 -10.85 4.05 12.23
CA TYR A 262 -9.94 4.98 11.59
C TYR A 262 -10.71 5.92 10.68
N THR A 263 -10.42 7.22 10.76
CA THR A 263 -11.18 8.24 10.02
C THR A 263 -11.19 7.97 8.52
N GLY A 264 -12.39 7.92 7.94
CA GLY A 264 -12.58 7.74 6.49
C GLY A 264 -12.55 6.28 6.01
N ILE A 265 -12.50 5.32 6.93
CA ILE A 265 -12.58 3.87 6.67
C ILE A 265 -13.86 3.32 7.32
N PRO A 266 -14.72 2.61 6.56
CA PRO A 266 -15.96 2.05 7.11
C PRO A 266 -15.64 0.87 8.03
N VAL A 267 -16.43 0.74 9.10
CA VAL A 267 -16.31 -0.35 10.08
C VAL A 267 -17.12 -1.58 9.66
N ASP A 268 -18.18 -1.36 8.87
CA ASP A 268 -19.09 -2.42 8.43
C ASP A 268 -18.43 -3.39 7.44
N ILE A 269 -18.96 -4.61 7.39
CA ILE A 269 -18.60 -5.60 6.37
C ILE A 269 -19.05 -5.07 5.00
N GLN A 270 -18.14 -5.16 4.04
CA GLN A 270 -18.38 -4.88 2.64
C GLN A 270 -18.61 -6.20 1.90
N GLU A 271 -19.34 -6.16 0.79
CA GLU A 271 -19.54 -7.34 -0.05
C GLU A 271 -19.48 -6.93 -1.53
N GLU A 272 -18.72 -7.69 -2.32
CA GLU A 272 -18.69 -7.54 -3.78
C GLU A 272 -18.54 -8.93 -4.42
N ASN A 273 -19.36 -9.24 -5.41
CA ASN A 273 -19.36 -10.53 -6.11
C ASN A 273 -19.51 -11.75 -5.17
N GLY A 274 -20.27 -11.60 -4.08
CA GLY A 274 -20.46 -12.65 -3.07
C GLY A 274 -19.25 -12.89 -2.15
N ILE A 275 -18.24 -12.02 -2.22
CA ILE A 275 -17.05 -12.06 -1.36
C ILE A 275 -17.18 -10.95 -0.32
N GLN A 276 -17.26 -11.36 0.94
CA GLN A 276 -17.28 -10.43 2.07
C GLN A 276 -15.86 -10.03 2.47
N TYR A 277 -15.69 -8.76 2.83
CA TYR A 277 -14.44 -8.26 3.35
C TYR A 277 -14.64 -7.08 4.29
N LYS A 278 -13.68 -6.82 5.17
CA LYS A 278 -13.66 -5.65 6.06
C LYS A 278 -12.31 -4.98 6.05
N PHE A 279 -12.27 -3.70 6.38
CA PHE A 279 -11.04 -2.94 6.50
C PHE A 279 -10.62 -2.86 7.97
N GLU A 280 -9.38 -3.22 8.24
CA GLU A 280 -8.76 -3.15 9.56
C GLU A 280 -7.54 -2.24 9.48
N VAL A 281 -7.26 -1.51 10.57
CA VAL A 281 -6.03 -0.73 10.70
C VAL A 281 -5.31 -1.18 11.95
N TYR A 282 -4.08 -1.63 11.77
CA TYR A 282 -3.16 -1.95 12.86
C TYR A 282 -2.11 -0.87 13.00
N GLU A 283 -1.65 -0.66 14.22
CA GLU A 283 -0.57 0.25 14.57
C GLU A 283 0.44 -0.51 15.42
N ASN A 284 1.74 -0.34 15.15
CA ASN A 284 2.75 -0.94 15.99
C ASN A 284 2.85 -0.26 17.37
N ILE A 285 3.18 -1.06 18.36
CA ILE A 285 3.49 -0.64 19.72
C ILE A 285 5.00 -0.43 19.75
N ILE A 286 5.42 0.84 19.76
CA ILE A 286 6.84 1.25 19.89
C ILE A 286 7.20 1.34 21.37
#